data_AF-A0AAV2B6A3-F1
#
_entry.id   AF-A0AAV2B6A3-F1
#
_cell.length_a   1.000
_cell.length_b   1.000
_cell.length_c   1.000
_cell.angle_alpha   90.00
_cell.angle_beta   90.00
_cell.angle_gamma   90.00
#
_symmetry.space_group_name_H-M   'P 1'
#
loop_
_entity.id
_entity.type
_entity.pdbx_description
1 polymer ?
#
loop_
_entity_poly.entity_id
_entity_poly.type
_entity_poly.pdbx_seq_one_letter_code
_entity_poly.pdbx_strand_id
1 'polypeptide(L)'
;MKMMGLSRWLHWTAWFLKYFLFLILSCCIITVLLCVKFTQDLAVINATDPTVILIWLIVYTASIICFCFFLSTLFSKANSATSFAGIIFFLTFTPYFFIMPRYNTMSHVAKLLCCLIPNLAIAMGSIILTFSEASGAGLQWDNISDPATPDDTLTLSMTLVMYFIDSVICLLLTWYIEAVFPGEYGVPEHWYFPFTRSYWCGQNRNLSDWVEFYNSEVKHSEYFEKDPIDLMAGIQVHGLTKLYGKRNTPAVNNININMYRGHITVLLGHNGAGKTTTISMLTGLITPTSGTASVNGYDICEEMDSVHSNLGICPQHDVLFDELTVEEHLYFFCK
;
A
#
# COMPACT_ATOMS: atom_id res chain seq x y z
N MET A 1 9.56 5.78 -7.46
CA MET A 1 8.59 6.84 -7.09
C MET A 1 8.73 7.32 -5.64
N LYS A 2 8.78 6.44 -4.61
CA LYS A 2 8.94 6.88 -3.21
C LYS A 2 10.19 7.75 -2.98
N MET A 3 11.34 7.35 -3.52
CA MET A 3 12.58 8.15 -3.47
C MET A 3 12.50 9.52 -4.15
N MET A 4 11.53 9.71 -5.03
CA MET A 4 11.27 10.99 -5.70
C MET A 4 10.32 11.88 -4.89
N GLY A 5 10.01 11.50 -3.64
CA GLY A 5 9.14 12.26 -2.75
C GLY A 5 7.64 12.13 -3.05
N LEU A 6 7.24 11.11 -3.83
CA LEU A 6 5.83 10.87 -4.15
C LEU A 6 5.13 10.21 -2.96
N SER A 7 4.00 10.80 -2.53
CA SER A 7 3.24 10.30 -1.39
C SER A 7 2.64 8.92 -1.65
N ARG A 8 2.67 8.04 -0.63
CA ARG A 8 2.22 6.64 -0.73
C ARG A 8 0.76 6.52 -1.19
N TRP A 9 -0.14 7.37 -0.67
CA TRP A 9 -1.56 7.35 -1.01
C TRP A 9 -1.85 7.62 -2.49
N LEU A 10 -1.02 8.44 -3.15
CA LEU A 10 -1.20 8.77 -4.56
C LEU A 10 -0.99 7.54 -5.44
N HIS A 11 -0.04 6.68 -5.07
CA HIS A 11 0.20 5.43 -5.77
C HIS A 11 -1.01 4.49 -5.72
N TRP A 12 -1.55 4.26 -4.52
CA TRP A 12 -2.71 3.37 -4.33
C TRP A 12 -3.97 3.90 -5.00
N THR A 13 -4.22 5.21 -4.90
CA THR A 13 -5.39 5.83 -5.54
C THR A 13 -5.31 5.76 -7.07
N ALA A 14 -4.13 5.97 -7.66
CA ALA A 14 -3.95 5.82 -9.10
C ALA A 14 -4.24 4.39 -9.57
N TRP A 15 -3.71 3.38 -8.88
CA TRP A 15 -4.02 1.98 -9.19
C TRP A 15 -5.48 1.62 -8.97
N PHE A 16 -6.08 2.12 -7.88
CA PHE A 16 -7.49 1.90 -7.59
C PHE A 16 -8.34 2.42 -8.74
N LEU A 17 -8.15 3.69 -9.12
CA LEU A 17 -8.92 4.34 -10.18
C LEU A 17 -8.77 3.60 -11.51
N LYS A 18 -7.54 3.22 -11.88
CA LYS A 18 -7.27 2.48 -13.12
C LYS A 18 -8.04 1.17 -13.18
N TYR A 19 -7.96 0.34 -12.14
CA TYR A 19 -8.65 -0.95 -12.12
C TYR A 19 -10.15 -0.82 -11.96
N PHE A 20 -10.61 0.14 -11.15
CA PHE A 20 -12.03 0.41 -10.92
C PHE A 20 -12.73 0.82 -12.22
N LEU A 21 -12.16 1.75 -12.99
CA LEU A 21 -12.70 2.16 -14.28
C LEU A 21 -12.80 0.99 -15.28
N PHE A 22 -11.78 0.14 -15.33
CA PHE A 22 -11.77 -1.04 -16.18
C PHE A 22 -12.86 -2.06 -15.77
N LEU A 23 -13.04 -2.30 -14.47
CA LEU A 23 -14.00 -3.27 -13.96
C LEU A 23 -15.45 -2.79 -14.01
N ILE A 24 -15.72 -1.48 -13.91
CA ILE A 24 -17.07 -0.94 -14.10
C ILE A 24 -17.63 -1.32 -15.48
N LEU A 25 -16.82 -1.24 -16.53
CA LEU A 25 -17.24 -1.64 -17.88
C LEU A 25 -17.66 -3.12 -17.90
N SER A 26 -16.93 -3.96 -17.18
CA SER A 26 -17.25 -5.39 -17.07
C SER A 26 -18.54 -5.62 -16.27
N CYS A 27 -18.76 -4.87 -15.18
CA CYS A 27 -20.02 -4.90 -14.43
C CYS A 27 -21.22 -4.52 -15.30
N CYS A 28 -21.10 -3.47 -16.11
CA CYS A 28 -22.17 -3.07 -17.03
C CYS A 28 -22.52 -4.19 -18.02
N ILE A 29 -21.51 -4.84 -18.61
CA ILE A 29 -21.72 -5.96 -19.53
C ILE A 29 -22.42 -7.12 -18.81
N ILE A 30 -21.97 -7.48 -17.60
CA ILE A 30 -22.58 -8.57 -16.82
C ILE A 30 -24.04 -8.26 -16.47
N THR A 31 -24.35 -7.04 -16.03
CA THR A 31 -25.73 -6.64 -15.73
C THR A 31 -26.63 -6.73 -16.96
N VAL A 32 -26.14 -6.27 -18.12
CA VAL A 32 -26.88 -6.39 -19.39
C VAL A 32 -27.12 -7.86 -19.74
N LEU A 33 -26.13 -8.72 -19.61
CA LEU A 33 -26.28 -10.16 -19.90
C LEU A 33 -27.28 -10.85 -18.97
N LEU A 34 -27.34 -10.47 -17.69
CA LEU A 34 -28.25 -11.07 -16.71
C LEU A 34 -29.69 -10.59 -16.84
N CYS A 35 -29.89 -9.31 -17.18
CA CYS A 35 -31.21 -8.67 -17.12
C CYS A 35 -31.90 -8.53 -18.48
N VAL A 36 -31.17 -8.64 -19.60
CA VAL A 36 -31.77 -8.53 -20.94
C VAL A 36 -32.46 -9.84 -21.34
N LYS A 37 -33.68 -9.71 -21.85
CA LYS A 37 -34.49 -10.81 -22.38
C LYS A 37 -34.01 -11.17 -23.79
N PHE A 38 -33.19 -12.21 -23.92
CA PHE A 38 -32.68 -12.66 -25.24
C PHE A 38 -33.66 -13.57 -25.99
N THR A 39 -34.58 -14.26 -25.29
CA THR A 39 -35.54 -15.19 -25.92
C THR A 39 -36.89 -15.17 -25.20
N GLN A 40 -37.98 -15.02 -25.97
CA GLN A 40 -39.40 -15.18 -25.60
C GLN A 40 -39.75 -14.97 -24.11
N ASP A 41 -39.44 -13.77 -23.61
CA ASP A 41 -39.76 -13.26 -22.26
C ASP A 41 -39.01 -13.84 -21.04
N LEU A 42 -38.03 -14.74 -21.23
CA LEU A 42 -37.14 -15.16 -20.15
C LEU A 42 -35.80 -14.38 -20.19
N ALA A 43 -35.61 -13.52 -19.18
CA ALA A 43 -34.28 -13.11 -18.73
C ALA A 43 -33.79 -14.08 -17.64
N VAL A 44 -32.48 -14.13 -17.39
CA VAL A 44 -31.91 -14.91 -16.27
C VAL A 44 -32.45 -14.39 -14.94
N ILE A 45 -32.63 -13.06 -14.86
CA ILE A 45 -33.27 -12.36 -13.75
C ILE A 45 -34.32 -11.41 -14.35
N ASN A 46 -35.58 -11.55 -13.97
CA ASN A 46 -36.72 -10.93 -14.65
C ASN A 46 -37.46 -9.90 -13.76
N ALA A 47 -37.56 -10.16 -12.45
CA ALA A 47 -38.29 -9.31 -11.51
C ALA A 47 -37.42 -8.23 -10.84
N THR A 48 -36.12 -8.49 -10.70
CA THR A 48 -35.17 -7.58 -10.06
C THR A 48 -34.80 -6.39 -10.96
N ASP A 49 -34.69 -5.19 -10.36
CA ASP A 49 -34.22 -3.99 -11.04
C ASP A 49 -32.74 -4.12 -11.45
N PRO A 50 -32.39 -3.97 -12.74
CA PRO A 50 -31.00 -4.05 -13.22
C PRO A 50 -30.05 -3.08 -12.52
N THR A 51 -30.54 -1.93 -12.06
CA THR A 51 -29.71 -0.91 -11.39
C THR A 51 -29.23 -1.36 -10.00
N VAL A 52 -30.04 -2.16 -9.29
CA VAL A 52 -29.66 -2.75 -7.99
C VAL A 52 -28.51 -3.74 -8.19
N ILE A 53 -28.60 -4.59 -9.22
CA ILE A 53 -27.54 -5.55 -9.56
C ILE A 53 -26.27 -4.82 -9.96
N LEU A 54 -26.38 -3.76 -10.76
CA LEU A 54 -25.22 -2.96 -11.18
C LEU A 54 -24.49 -2.36 -9.97
N ILE A 55 -25.21 -1.70 -9.06
CA ILE A 55 -24.60 -1.08 -7.87
C ILE A 55 -24.01 -2.14 -6.95
N TRP A 56 -24.68 -3.27 -6.76
CA TRP A 56 -24.16 -4.38 -5.97
C TRP A 56 -22.83 -4.92 -6.53
N LEU A 57 -22.73 -5.11 -7.86
CA LEU A 57 -21.49 -5.53 -8.51
C LEU A 57 -20.40 -4.46 -8.43
N ILE A 58 -20.72 -3.17 -8.60
CA ILE A 58 -19.74 -2.07 -8.47
C ILE A 58 -19.15 -2.04 -7.06
N VAL A 59 -20.00 -2.12 -6.04
CA VAL A 59 -19.56 -2.13 -4.63
C VAL A 59 -18.69 -3.36 -4.33
N TYR A 60 -19.06 -4.54 -4.88
CA TYR A 60 -18.21 -5.73 -4.81
C TYR A 60 -16.84 -5.51 -5.48
N THR A 61 -16.80 -4.88 -6.67
CA THR A 61 -15.51 -4.59 -7.34
C THR A 61 -14.63 -3.63 -6.55
N ALA A 62 -15.21 -2.64 -5.86
CA ALA A 62 -14.44 -1.75 -5.00
C ALA A 62 -13.82 -2.52 -3.81
N SER A 63 -14.59 -3.37 -3.15
CA SER A 63 -14.12 -4.21 -2.03
C SER A 63 -13.06 -5.22 -2.48
N ILE A 64 -13.23 -5.89 -3.62
CA ILE A 64 -12.23 -6.87 -4.08
C ILE A 64 -10.91 -6.22 -4.48
N ILE A 65 -10.92 -5.01 -5.05
CA ILE A 65 -9.69 -4.25 -5.33
C ILE A 65 -8.95 -3.95 -4.01
N CYS A 66 -9.67 -3.48 -2.98
CA CYS A 66 -9.10 -3.22 -1.66
C CYS A 66 -8.50 -4.49 -1.03
N PHE A 67 -9.21 -5.62 -1.14
CA PHE A 67 -8.72 -6.92 -0.69
C PHE A 67 -7.45 -7.36 -1.44
N CYS A 68 -7.39 -7.16 -2.76
CA CYS A 68 -6.19 -7.43 -3.55
C CYS A 68 -5.00 -6.54 -3.17
N PHE A 69 -5.24 -5.27 -2.83
CA PHE A 69 -4.19 -4.39 -2.31
C PHE A 69 -3.63 -4.90 -0.99
N PHE A 70 -4.50 -5.23 -0.03
CA PHE A 70 -4.09 -5.86 1.22
C PHE A 70 -3.23 -7.09 0.95
N LEU A 71 -3.70 -8.00 0.09
CA LEU A 71 -3.00 -9.23 -0.23
C LEU A 71 -1.64 -8.97 -0.89
N SER A 72 -1.53 -7.94 -1.73
CA SER A 72 -0.28 -7.57 -2.40
C SER A 72 0.81 -7.14 -1.41
N THR A 73 0.45 -6.47 -0.31
CA THR A 73 1.41 -6.01 0.71
C THR A 73 2.06 -7.14 1.50
N LEU A 74 1.45 -8.34 1.52
CA LEU A 74 1.99 -9.51 2.22
C LEU A 74 3.14 -10.19 1.48
N PHE A 75 3.37 -9.85 0.21
CA PHE A 75 4.37 -10.50 -0.64
C PHE A 75 5.44 -9.51 -1.10
N SER A 76 6.70 -9.86 -0.88
CA SER A 76 7.84 -9.07 -1.36
C SER A 76 8.20 -9.31 -2.83
N LYS A 77 7.78 -10.45 -3.40
CA LYS A 77 8.13 -10.87 -4.78
C LYS A 77 6.89 -11.06 -5.64
N ALA A 78 6.88 -10.44 -6.83
CA ALA A 78 5.76 -10.47 -7.77
C ALA A 78 5.34 -11.88 -8.21
N ASN A 79 6.30 -12.77 -8.51
CA ASN A 79 6.00 -14.15 -8.94
C ASN A 79 5.32 -14.97 -7.84
N SER A 80 5.75 -14.76 -6.58
CA SER A 80 5.10 -15.38 -5.42
C SER A 80 3.71 -14.79 -5.22
N ALA A 81 3.59 -13.46 -5.25
CA ALA A 81 2.32 -12.77 -5.07
C ALA A 81 1.25 -13.27 -6.04
N THR A 82 1.58 -13.34 -7.34
CA THR A 82 0.62 -13.75 -8.38
C THR A 82 0.13 -15.19 -8.18
N SER A 83 1.03 -16.12 -7.88
CA SER A 83 0.68 -17.54 -7.71
C SER A 83 -0.18 -17.76 -6.47
N PHE A 84 0.18 -17.14 -5.35
CA PHE A 84 -0.55 -17.31 -4.09
C PHE A 84 -1.84 -16.49 -4.04
N ALA A 85 -1.91 -15.32 -4.71
CA ALA A 85 -3.11 -14.50 -4.72
C ALA A 85 -4.30 -15.22 -5.35
N GLY A 86 -4.09 -15.93 -6.47
CA GLY A 86 -5.13 -16.74 -7.10
C GLY A 86 -5.60 -17.88 -6.20
N ILE A 87 -4.67 -18.58 -5.54
CA ILE A 87 -5.00 -19.67 -4.60
C ILE A 87 -5.81 -19.14 -3.43
N ILE A 88 -5.39 -18.02 -2.83
CA ILE A 88 -6.09 -17.38 -1.71
C ILE A 88 -7.48 -16.92 -2.14
N PHE A 89 -7.61 -16.33 -3.33
CA PHE A 89 -8.91 -15.94 -3.89
C PHE A 89 -9.87 -17.13 -3.97
N PHE A 90 -9.46 -18.28 -4.52
CA PHE A 90 -10.32 -19.47 -4.53
C PHE A 90 -10.57 -20.03 -3.13
N LEU A 91 -9.56 -20.03 -2.26
CA LEU A 91 -9.68 -20.49 -0.88
C LEU A 91 -10.72 -19.68 -0.11
N THR A 92 -10.78 -18.37 -0.35
CA THR A 92 -11.80 -17.51 0.27
C THR A 92 -13.21 -17.85 -0.18
N PHE A 93 -13.43 -18.49 -1.34
CA PHE A 93 -14.76 -18.93 -1.74
C PHE A 93 -15.16 -20.27 -1.10
N THR A 94 -14.20 -21.14 -0.76
CA THR A 94 -14.43 -22.49 -0.21
C THR A 94 -15.42 -22.57 0.97
N PRO A 95 -15.41 -21.65 1.97
CA PRO A 95 -16.37 -21.70 3.07
C PRO A 95 -17.84 -21.69 2.65
N TYR A 96 -18.16 -21.12 1.47
CA TYR A 96 -19.52 -21.08 0.94
C TYR A 96 -20.17 -22.46 0.84
N PHE A 97 -19.41 -23.48 0.41
CA PHE A 97 -19.92 -24.86 0.27
C PHE A 97 -20.38 -25.48 1.61
N PHE A 98 -19.81 -25.02 2.73
CA PHE A 98 -20.19 -25.48 4.06
C PHE A 98 -21.31 -24.65 4.70
N ILE A 99 -21.41 -23.38 4.30
CA ILE A 99 -22.42 -22.42 4.77
C ILE A 99 -23.77 -22.71 4.11
N MET A 100 -23.80 -22.94 2.79
CA MET A 100 -25.04 -23.14 2.03
C MET A 100 -26.02 -24.15 2.66
N PRO A 101 -25.62 -25.39 3.03
CA PRO A 101 -26.54 -26.34 3.65
C PRO A 101 -26.95 -25.98 5.09
N ARG A 102 -26.22 -25.08 5.75
CA ARG A 102 -26.46 -24.65 7.14
C ARG A 102 -27.03 -23.24 7.25
N TYR A 103 -27.27 -22.57 6.14
CA TYR A 103 -27.60 -21.15 6.08
C TYR A 103 -28.77 -20.77 6.99
N ASN A 104 -29.83 -21.58 7.01
CA ASN A 104 -31.02 -21.34 7.82
C ASN A 104 -30.81 -21.53 9.34
N THR A 105 -29.78 -22.28 9.73
CA THR A 105 -29.45 -22.53 11.16
C THR A 105 -28.43 -21.55 11.74
N MET A 106 -27.80 -20.74 10.89
CA MET A 106 -26.78 -19.79 11.32
C MET A 106 -27.39 -18.55 11.95
N SER A 107 -26.73 -18.05 13.01
CA SER A 107 -27.09 -16.78 13.63
C SER A 107 -26.82 -15.60 12.69
N HIS A 108 -27.58 -14.52 12.85
CA HIS A 108 -27.41 -13.28 12.11
C HIS A 108 -25.97 -12.74 12.16
N VAL A 109 -25.35 -12.76 13.35
CA VAL A 109 -23.96 -12.31 13.53
C VAL A 109 -22.97 -13.18 12.75
N ALA A 110 -23.17 -14.50 12.73
CA ALA A 110 -22.30 -15.39 11.94
C ALA A 110 -22.42 -15.09 10.44
N LYS A 111 -23.63 -14.85 9.94
CA LYS A 111 -23.87 -14.44 8.54
C LYS A 111 -23.17 -13.12 8.21
N LEU A 112 -23.26 -12.14 9.09
CA LEU A 112 -22.58 -10.86 8.95
C LEU A 112 -21.05 -11.00 8.96
N LEU A 113 -20.48 -11.78 9.89
CA LEU A 113 -19.03 -12.01 9.94
C LEU A 113 -18.51 -12.71 8.67
N CYS A 114 -19.29 -13.64 8.10
CA CYS A 114 -18.96 -14.24 6.82
C CYS A 114 -18.89 -13.19 5.69
N CYS A 115 -19.70 -12.14 5.75
CA CYS A 115 -19.68 -11.06 4.76
C CYS A 115 -18.46 -10.12 4.86
N LEU A 116 -17.60 -10.27 5.87
CA LEU A 116 -16.32 -9.55 5.91
C LEU A 116 -15.33 -10.06 4.86
N ILE A 117 -15.55 -11.23 4.28
CA ILE A 117 -14.75 -11.73 3.16
C ILE A 117 -15.52 -11.41 1.87
N PRO A 118 -14.99 -10.59 0.95
CA PRO A 118 -15.71 -10.14 -0.25
C PRO A 118 -16.33 -11.28 -1.07
N ASN A 119 -15.60 -12.40 -1.21
CA ASN A 119 -16.03 -13.57 -1.97
C ASN A 119 -17.14 -14.38 -1.28
N LEU A 120 -17.25 -14.33 0.05
CA LEU A 120 -18.42 -14.87 0.75
C LEU A 120 -19.59 -13.91 0.66
N ALA A 121 -19.35 -12.60 0.81
CA ALA A 121 -20.40 -11.59 0.75
C ALA A 121 -21.18 -11.64 -0.57
N ILE A 122 -20.49 -11.84 -1.71
CA ILE A 122 -21.16 -11.95 -3.01
C ILE A 122 -21.99 -13.24 -3.10
N ALA A 123 -21.51 -14.32 -2.48
CA ALA A 123 -22.21 -15.60 -2.43
C ALA A 123 -23.44 -15.56 -1.49
N MET A 124 -23.37 -14.81 -0.39
CA MET A 124 -24.53 -14.59 0.49
C MET A 124 -25.56 -13.67 -0.18
N GLY A 125 -25.11 -12.60 -0.86
CA GLY A 125 -26.00 -11.71 -1.61
C GLY A 125 -26.69 -12.41 -2.78
N SER A 126 -26.02 -13.37 -3.45
CA SER A 126 -26.65 -14.15 -4.53
C SER A 126 -27.74 -15.12 -4.02
N ILE A 127 -27.61 -15.63 -2.80
CA ILE A 127 -28.68 -16.41 -2.14
C ILE A 127 -29.92 -15.53 -1.94
N ILE A 128 -29.75 -14.33 -1.41
CA ILE A 128 -30.84 -13.35 -1.19
C ILE A 128 -31.51 -13.00 -2.52
N LEU A 129 -30.72 -12.71 -3.54
CA LEU A 129 -31.19 -12.44 -4.90
C LEU A 129 -32.04 -13.59 -5.43
N THR A 130 -31.54 -14.82 -5.32
CA THR A 130 -32.25 -16.02 -5.80
C THR A 130 -33.59 -16.22 -5.08
N PHE A 131 -33.65 -16.03 -3.77
CA PHE A 131 -34.90 -16.16 -3.01
C PHE A 131 -35.91 -15.05 -3.33
N SER A 132 -35.44 -13.80 -3.49
CA SER A 132 -36.30 -12.68 -3.87
C SER A 132 -36.91 -12.84 -5.27
N GLU A 133 -36.13 -13.40 -6.19
CA GLU A 133 -36.56 -13.68 -7.56
C GLU A 133 -37.51 -14.89 -7.60
N ALA A 134 -37.21 -15.95 -6.83
CA ALA A 134 -38.09 -17.12 -6.69
C ALA A 134 -39.46 -16.77 -6.09
N SER A 135 -39.52 -15.73 -5.26
CA SER A 135 -40.77 -15.21 -4.68
C SER A 135 -41.58 -14.34 -5.65
N GLY A 136 -41.01 -13.98 -6.80
CA GLY A 136 -41.67 -13.18 -7.85
C GLY A 136 -41.72 -11.68 -7.61
N ALA A 137 -41.32 -11.19 -6.42
CA ALA A 137 -41.22 -9.75 -6.13
C ALA A 137 -39.92 -9.14 -6.69
N GLY A 138 -38.85 -9.93 -6.77
CA GLY A 138 -37.51 -9.46 -7.15
C GLY A 138 -36.93 -8.45 -6.14
N LEU A 139 -35.69 -8.02 -6.39
CA LEU A 139 -35.07 -6.93 -5.64
C LEU A 139 -35.32 -5.58 -6.33
N GLN A 140 -35.86 -4.65 -5.57
CA GLN A 140 -36.12 -3.25 -5.94
C GLN A 140 -35.49 -2.35 -4.88
N TRP A 141 -35.30 -1.06 -5.20
CA TRP A 141 -34.74 -0.10 -4.24
C TRP A 141 -35.58 0.04 -2.97
N ASP A 142 -36.91 -0.10 -3.10
CA ASP A 142 -37.84 0.06 -1.97
C ASP A 142 -37.79 -1.15 -1.01
N ASN A 143 -37.48 -2.34 -1.51
CA ASN A 143 -37.50 -3.60 -0.74
C ASN A 143 -36.10 -4.15 -0.41
N ILE A 144 -35.02 -3.42 -0.74
CA ILE A 144 -33.63 -3.86 -0.55
C ILE A 144 -33.24 -4.09 0.92
N SER A 145 -33.96 -3.42 1.82
CA SER A 145 -33.81 -3.53 3.27
C SER A 145 -34.80 -4.50 3.90
N ASP A 146 -35.70 -5.09 3.12
CA ASP A 146 -36.62 -6.10 3.59
C ASP A 146 -35.98 -7.50 3.52
N PRO A 147 -36.32 -8.41 4.46
CA PRO A 147 -35.82 -9.77 4.43
C PRO A 147 -36.42 -10.55 3.26
N ALA A 148 -35.57 -11.30 2.55
CA ALA A 148 -36.01 -12.12 1.41
C ALA A 148 -36.87 -13.31 1.81
N THR A 149 -36.71 -13.83 3.03
CA THR A 149 -37.58 -14.83 3.64
C THR A 149 -37.93 -14.42 5.07
N PRO A 150 -39.13 -14.74 5.58
CA PRO A 150 -39.53 -14.35 6.94
C PRO A 150 -38.61 -14.89 8.06
N ASP A 151 -37.93 -16.01 7.78
CA ASP A 151 -37.03 -16.67 8.71
C ASP A 151 -35.57 -16.17 8.60
N ASP A 152 -35.24 -15.39 7.56
CA ASP A 152 -33.92 -14.81 7.37
C ASP A 152 -33.90 -13.33 7.75
N THR A 153 -32.84 -12.94 8.44
CA THR A 153 -32.64 -11.57 8.93
C THR A 153 -31.59 -10.82 8.10
N LEU A 154 -30.84 -11.52 7.25
CA LEU A 154 -29.84 -10.91 6.38
C LEU A 154 -30.52 -10.27 5.17
N THR A 155 -30.27 -8.99 4.96
CA THR A 155 -30.82 -8.21 3.84
C THR A 155 -29.70 -7.80 2.88
N LEU A 156 -30.03 -7.53 1.61
CA LEU A 156 -29.03 -7.10 0.64
C LEU A 156 -28.38 -5.78 1.08
N SER A 157 -29.16 -4.86 1.66
CA SER A 157 -28.64 -3.60 2.20
C SER A 157 -27.53 -3.80 3.25
N MET A 158 -27.66 -4.79 4.14
CA MET A 158 -26.61 -5.12 5.11
C MET A 158 -25.35 -5.65 4.44
N THR A 159 -25.48 -6.43 3.36
CA THR A 159 -24.31 -6.90 2.59
C THR A 159 -23.57 -5.74 1.91
N LEU A 160 -24.29 -4.73 1.41
CA LEU A 160 -23.70 -3.51 0.84
C LEU A 160 -22.91 -2.72 1.88
N VAL A 161 -23.46 -2.56 3.09
CA VAL A 161 -22.75 -1.93 4.21
C VAL A 161 -21.51 -2.72 4.59
N MET A 162 -21.59 -4.06 4.60
CA MET A 162 -20.44 -4.90 4.91
C MET A 162 -19.31 -4.80 3.90
N TYR A 163 -19.58 -4.65 2.60
CA TYR A 163 -18.53 -4.37 1.61
C TYR A 163 -17.80 -3.06 1.88
N PHE A 164 -18.50 -2.02 2.31
CA PHE A 164 -17.88 -0.76 2.66
C PHE A 164 -16.97 -0.91 3.89
N ILE A 165 -17.46 -1.61 4.92
CA ILE A 165 -16.68 -1.90 6.13
C ILE A 165 -15.42 -2.71 5.80
N ASP A 166 -15.55 -3.78 5.01
CA ASP A 166 -14.43 -4.59 4.55
C ASP A 166 -13.40 -3.76 3.75
N SER A 167 -13.87 -2.91 2.82
CA SER A 167 -13.00 -2.03 2.04
C SER A 167 -12.16 -1.12 2.93
N VAL A 168 -12.78 -0.50 3.95
CA VAL A 168 -12.09 0.37 4.91
C VAL A 168 -11.06 -0.43 5.72
N ILE A 169 -11.43 -1.62 6.21
CA ILE A 169 -10.53 -2.49 6.97
C ILE A 169 -9.32 -2.88 6.11
N CYS A 170 -9.55 -3.33 4.87
CA CYS A 170 -8.49 -3.73 3.95
C CYS A 170 -7.55 -2.56 3.61
N LEU A 171 -8.07 -1.35 3.40
CA LEU A 171 -7.25 -0.16 3.15
C LEU A 171 -6.41 0.24 4.38
N LEU A 172 -6.98 0.18 5.58
CA LEU A 172 -6.26 0.44 6.83
C LEU A 172 -5.14 -0.59 7.06
N LEU A 173 -5.42 -1.87 6.80
CA LEU A 173 -4.42 -2.93 6.87
C LEU A 173 -3.32 -2.74 5.82
N THR A 174 -3.68 -2.36 4.59
CA THR A 174 -2.73 -2.05 3.52
C THR A 174 -1.78 -0.92 3.95
N TRP A 175 -2.34 0.19 4.45
CA TRP A 175 -1.57 1.33 4.94
C TRP A 175 -0.62 0.95 6.09
N TYR A 176 -1.11 0.17 7.06
CA TYR A 176 -0.33 -0.26 8.21
C TYR A 176 0.81 -1.22 7.84
N ILE A 177 0.51 -2.25 7.05
CA ILE A 177 1.50 -3.27 6.67
C ILE A 177 2.58 -2.68 5.77
N GLU A 178 2.23 -1.82 4.81
CA GLU A 178 3.22 -1.16 3.97
C GLU A 178 4.17 -0.27 4.78
N ALA A 179 3.66 0.40 5.82
CA ALA A 179 4.47 1.26 6.67
C ALA A 179 5.44 0.46 7.56
N VAL A 180 4.96 -0.61 8.20
CA VAL A 180 5.77 -1.43 9.11
C VAL A 180 6.69 -2.40 8.36
N PHE A 181 6.22 -2.93 7.22
CA PHE A 181 6.91 -3.92 6.41
C PHE A 181 6.97 -3.48 4.93
N PRO A 182 7.82 -2.49 4.58
CA PRO A 182 7.91 -1.95 3.22
C PRO A 182 8.53 -2.93 2.19
N GLY A 183 8.96 -4.12 2.60
CA GLY A 183 9.50 -5.16 1.72
C GLY A 183 11.02 -5.09 1.56
N GLU A 184 11.51 -5.20 0.33
CA GLU A 184 12.96 -5.22 0.02
C GLU A 184 13.61 -3.83 0.08
N TYR A 185 12.81 -2.77 -0.11
CA TYR A 185 13.29 -1.39 -0.19
C TYR A 185 12.49 -0.48 0.74
N GLY A 186 13.15 0.55 1.28
CA GLY A 186 12.54 1.52 2.18
C GLY A 186 12.92 1.30 3.65
N VAL A 187 12.72 2.34 4.44
CA VAL A 187 12.91 2.31 5.89
C VAL A 187 11.59 1.89 6.56
N PRO A 188 11.59 0.82 7.39
CA PRO A 188 10.39 0.40 8.12
C PRO A 188 10.07 1.36 9.26
N GLU A 189 8.78 1.67 9.41
CA GLU A 189 8.27 2.40 10.57
C GLU A 189 8.16 1.48 11.80
N HIS A 190 8.14 2.07 12.99
CA HIS A 190 7.87 1.32 14.21
C HIS A 190 6.42 0.82 14.24
N TRP A 191 6.16 -0.36 14.82
CA TRP A 191 4.80 -0.93 14.91
C TRP A 191 3.76 -0.02 15.60
N TYR A 192 4.21 0.88 16.48
CA TYR A 192 3.37 1.84 17.19
C TYR A 192 3.33 3.23 16.53
N PHE A 193 3.86 3.39 15.30
CA PHE A 193 3.88 4.67 14.58
C PHE A 193 2.52 5.38 14.48
N PRO A 194 1.35 4.71 14.36
CA PRO A 194 0.08 5.42 14.27
C PRO A 194 -0.28 6.17 15.56
N PHE A 195 0.32 5.79 16.68
CA PHE A 195 0.06 6.36 17.99
C PHE A 195 1.10 7.41 18.39
N THR A 196 2.14 7.65 17.59
CA THR A 196 3.17 8.63 17.90
C THR A 196 2.79 10.01 17.38
N ARG A 197 2.94 11.04 18.23
CA ARG A 197 2.71 12.44 17.83
C ARG A 197 3.74 12.90 16.78
N SER A 198 4.96 12.37 16.82
CA SER A 198 6.03 12.69 15.87
C SER A 198 5.64 12.35 14.43
N TYR A 199 4.92 11.25 14.21
CA TYR A 199 4.45 10.85 12.89
C TYR A 199 3.42 11.85 12.31
N TRP A 200 2.43 12.24 13.12
CA TRP A 200 1.33 13.10 12.64
C TRP A 200 1.67 14.60 12.61
N CYS A 201 2.48 15.07 13.55
CA CYS A 201 2.76 16.50 13.72
C CYS A 201 4.17 16.89 13.27
N GLY A 202 5.00 15.93 12.85
CA GLY A 202 6.42 16.14 12.62
C GLY A 202 7.19 16.32 13.93
N GLN A 203 8.49 16.06 13.89
CA GLN A 203 9.39 16.32 15.01
C GLN A 203 10.27 17.52 14.65
N ASN A 204 10.24 18.58 15.45
CA ASN A 204 11.21 19.67 15.32
C ASN A 204 12.49 19.24 16.05
N ARG A 205 13.34 18.42 15.41
CA ARG A 205 14.73 18.33 15.84
C ARG A 205 15.47 19.52 15.25
N ASN A 206 16.13 20.29 16.11
CA ASN A 206 16.91 21.43 15.64
C ASN A 206 18.24 20.94 15.08
N LEU A 207 18.74 21.59 14.04
CA LEU A 207 20.07 21.32 13.48
C LEU A 207 21.18 21.43 14.56
N SER A 208 20.96 22.22 15.61
CA SER A 208 21.85 22.33 16.78
C SER A 208 22.12 20.99 17.45
N ASP A 209 21.10 20.13 17.52
CA ASP A 209 21.17 18.84 18.23
C ASP A 209 22.11 17.89 17.49
N TRP A 210 22.12 17.96 16.15
CA TRP A 210 23.03 17.23 15.29
C TRP A 210 24.48 17.73 15.37
N VAL A 211 24.67 19.05 15.46
CA VAL A 211 26.01 19.66 15.61
C VAL A 211 26.62 19.28 16.96
N GLU A 212 25.85 19.28 18.04
CA GLU A 212 26.32 18.86 19.36
C GLU A 212 26.64 17.37 19.41
N PHE A 213 25.81 16.52 18.78
CA PHE A 213 26.06 15.09 18.64
C PHE A 213 27.35 14.80 17.85
N TYR A 214 27.58 15.47 16.72
CA TYR A 214 28.80 15.31 15.90
C TYR A 214 30.08 15.58 16.69
N ASN A 215 30.13 16.72 17.40
CA ASN A 215 31.33 17.16 18.10
C ASN A 215 31.76 16.21 19.24
N SER A 216 30.88 15.32 19.70
CA SER A 216 31.15 14.42 20.80
C SER A 216 31.86 13.10 20.41
N GLU A 217 31.74 12.63 19.16
CA GLU A 217 32.18 11.28 18.76
C GLU A 217 33.33 11.21 17.75
N VAL A 218 33.71 12.33 17.12
CA VAL A 218 34.71 12.31 16.04
C VAL A 218 36.12 12.08 16.59
N LYS A 219 36.62 10.86 16.43
CA LYS A 219 38.03 10.54 16.62
C LYS A 219 38.83 11.12 15.46
N HIS A 220 39.57 12.20 15.72
CA HIS A 220 40.55 12.74 14.77
C HIS A 220 41.57 11.65 14.40
N SER A 221 41.51 11.18 13.16
CA SER A 221 42.50 10.27 12.58
C SER A 221 43.43 11.06 11.65
N GLU A 222 44.69 10.65 11.54
CA GLU A 222 45.70 11.31 10.68
C GLU A 222 45.31 11.35 9.19
N TYR A 223 44.36 10.52 8.76
CA TYR A 223 43.89 10.44 7.37
C TYR A 223 42.71 11.36 7.06
N PHE A 224 42.21 12.14 8.03
CA PHE A 224 41.11 13.08 7.81
C PHE A 224 41.63 14.52 7.78
N GLU A 225 41.22 15.25 6.76
CA GLU A 225 41.33 16.71 6.75
C GLU A 225 40.46 17.29 7.87
N LYS A 226 40.85 18.45 8.39
CA LYS A 226 40.05 19.15 9.40
C LYS A 226 38.77 19.67 8.78
N ASP A 227 37.68 19.59 9.53
CA ASP A 227 36.42 20.16 9.10
C ASP A 227 36.53 21.69 8.91
N PRO A 228 36.00 22.22 7.80
CA PRO A 228 35.93 23.66 7.59
C PRO A 228 35.02 24.32 8.63
N ILE A 229 35.53 25.40 9.26
CA ILE A 229 34.87 26.08 10.38
C ILE A 229 33.69 26.95 9.89
N ASP A 230 33.79 27.51 8.69
CA ASP A 230 32.82 28.49 8.16
C ASP A 230 31.76 27.88 7.22
N LEU A 231 31.69 26.55 7.12
CA LEU A 231 30.81 25.86 6.19
C LEU A 231 29.78 25.00 6.92
N MET A 232 28.53 25.18 6.52
CA MET A 232 27.40 24.39 7.02
C MET A 232 27.40 23.00 6.37
N ALA A 233 27.43 21.95 7.19
CA ALA A 233 27.22 20.59 6.73
C ALA A 233 25.77 20.43 6.24
N GLY A 234 25.59 20.08 4.97
CA GLY A 234 24.28 19.74 4.40
C GLY A 234 23.89 18.30 4.67
N ILE A 235 24.87 17.39 4.69
CA ILE A 235 24.67 15.98 5.04
C ILE A 235 25.71 15.61 6.11
N GLN A 236 25.25 15.01 7.21
CA GLN A 236 26.13 14.52 8.28
C GLN A 236 25.88 13.03 8.46
N VAL A 237 26.94 12.22 8.42
CA VAL A 237 26.86 10.76 8.51
C VAL A 237 27.55 10.33 9.79
N HIS A 238 26.86 9.51 10.59
CA HIS A 238 27.29 9.14 11.93
C HIS A 238 27.25 7.63 12.13
N GLY A 239 28.42 7.03 12.27
CA GLY A 239 28.63 5.60 12.51
C GLY A 239 27.89 4.69 11.55
N LEU A 240 27.63 5.16 10.33
CA LEU A 240 26.74 4.50 9.40
C LEU A 240 27.31 3.15 9.00
N THR A 241 26.54 2.09 9.26
CA THR A 241 26.99 0.70 9.13
C THR A 241 25.92 -0.14 8.47
N LYS A 242 26.33 -1.02 7.55
CA LYS A 242 25.42 -1.99 6.91
C LYS A 242 26.00 -3.39 6.93
N LEU A 243 25.23 -4.32 7.46
CA LEU A 243 25.44 -5.76 7.38
C LEU A 243 24.34 -6.39 6.51
N TYR A 244 24.72 -7.30 5.62
CA TYR A 244 23.77 -8.06 4.79
C TYR A 244 23.73 -9.53 5.23
N GLY A 245 22.60 -9.96 5.79
CA GLY A 245 22.33 -11.37 6.10
C GLY A 245 23.33 -12.02 7.07
N LYS A 246 23.55 -13.34 6.93
CA LYS A 246 24.43 -14.17 7.80
C LYS A 246 25.94 -13.85 7.70
N ARG A 247 26.35 -12.84 6.92
CA ARG A 247 27.76 -12.48 6.81
C ARG A 247 28.13 -11.55 7.96
N ASN A 248 29.13 -11.94 8.75
CA ASN A 248 29.70 -11.10 9.80
C ASN A 248 30.55 -9.93 9.27
N THR A 249 30.81 -9.87 7.95
CA THR A 249 31.60 -8.79 7.37
C THR A 249 30.70 -7.63 6.95
N PRO A 250 30.87 -6.42 7.53
CA PRO A 250 30.10 -5.24 7.16
C PRO A 250 30.41 -4.82 5.74
N ALA A 251 29.36 -4.51 4.96
CA ALA A 251 29.49 -3.90 3.64
C ALA A 251 29.85 -2.41 3.74
N VAL A 252 29.39 -1.77 4.82
CA VAL A 252 29.76 -0.41 5.23
C VAL A 252 30.02 -0.48 6.73
N ASN A 253 31.15 0.04 7.19
CA ASN A 253 31.60 -0.10 8.58
C ASN A 253 31.88 1.26 9.22
N ASN A 254 30.98 1.73 10.07
CA ASN A 254 31.15 2.90 10.93
C ASN A 254 31.65 4.16 10.18
N ILE A 255 31.01 4.49 9.05
CA ILE A 255 31.36 5.70 8.29
C ILE A 255 30.93 6.94 9.07
N ASN A 256 31.86 7.88 9.24
CA ASN A 256 31.63 9.19 9.82
C ASN A 256 32.16 10.24 8.82
N ILE A 257 31.27 11.03 8.22
CA ILE A 257 31.65 12.02 7.22
C ILE A 257 30.63 13.16 7.16
N ASN A 258 31.13 14.38 6.97
CA ASN A 258 30.32 15.56 6.70
C ASN A 258 30.46 15.96 5.22
N MET A 259 29.33 16.31 4.61
CA MET A 259 29.27 16.89 3.26
C MET A 259 28.74 18.32 3.38
N TYR A 260 29.50 19.27 2.87
CA TYR A 260 29.28 20.70 3.08
C TYR A 260 28.50 21.34 1.94
N ARG A 261 27.65 22.32 2.28
CA ARG A 261 26.90 23.09 1.28
C ARG A 261 27.84 23.85 0.36
N GLY A 262 27.55 23.84 -0.94
CA GLY A 262 28.38 24.49 -1.97
C GLY A 262 29.61 23.69 -2.40
N HIS A 263 29.85 22.50 -1.83
CA HIS A 263 30.93 21.61 -2.24
C HIS A 263 30.44 20.43 -3.07
N ILE A 264 31.33 19.97 -3.96
CA ILE A 264 31.17 18.72 -4.69
C ILE A 264 31.93 17.64 -3.91
N THR A 265 31.20 16.74 -3.27
CA THR A 265 31.78 15.59 -2.57
C THR A 265 31.80 14.38 -3.51
N VAL A 266 32.95 13.72 -3.64
CA VAL A 266 33.13 12.54 -4.47
C VAL A 266 33.47 11.34 -3.59
N LEU A 267 32.64 10.30 -3.63
CA LEU A 267 32.91 9.03 -2.95
C LEU A 267 33.66 8.08 -3.90
N LEU A 268 34.99 7.99 -3.73
CA LEU A 268 35.86 7.17 -4.57
C LEU A 268 36.37 5.92 -3.82
N GLY A 269 36.49 4.80 -4.52
CA GLY A 269 37.01 3.55 -3.97
C GLY A 269 36.84 2.38 -4.94
N HIS A 270 37.47 1.24 -4.67
CA HIS A 270 37.37 0.05 -5.51
C HIS A 270 35.94 -0.55 -5.53
N ASN A 271 35.68 -1.47 -6.46
CA ASN A 271 34.42 -2.21 -6.50
C ASN A 271 34.25 -3.05 -5.22
N GLY A 272 33.06 -3.01 -4.63
CA GLY A 272 32.78 -3.68 -3.35
C GLY A 272 33.15 -2.87 -2.09
N ALA A 273 33.69 -1.65 -2.22
CA ALA A 273 34.01 -0.80 -1.06
C ALA A 273 32.78 -0.21 -0.32
N GLY A 274 31.55 -0.56 -0.71
CA GLY A 274 30.33 -0.07 -0.05
C GLY A 274 29.80 1.29 -0.52
N LYS A 275 30.30 1.84 -1.63
CA LYS A 275 29.88 3.15 -2.18
C LYS A 275 28.38 3.22 -2.46
N THR A 276 27.88 2.31 -3.29
CA THR A 276 26.47 2.22 -3.65
C THR A 276 25.61 1.96 -2.42
N THR A 277 26.06 1.08 -1.50
CA THR A 277 25.37 0.80 -0.24
C THR A 277 25.25 2.04 0.64
N THR A 278 26.31 2.86 0.71
CA THR A 278 26.30 4.13 1.47
C THR A 278 25.26 5.09 0.90
N ILE A 279 25.28 5.31 -0.42
CA ILE A 279 24.31 6.19 -1.09
C ILE A 279 22.88 5.65 -0.90
N SER A 280 22.66 4.34 -1.06
CA SER A 280 21.35 3.72 -0.84
C SER A 280 20.82 3.87 0.58
N MET A 281 21.69 3.91 1.59
CA MET A 281 21.27 4.22 2.97
C MET A 281 20.88 5.68 3.12
N LEU A 282 21.69 6.62 2.61
CA LEU A 282 21.39 8.05 2.67
C LEU A 282 20.08 8.41 1.96
N THR A 283 19.75 7.68 0.89
CA THR A 283 18.54 7.92 0.10
C THR A 283 17.33 7.11 0.57
N GLY A 284 17.45 6.37 1.69
CA GLY A 284 16.37 5.58 2.28
C GLY A 284 15.94 4.35 1.46
N LEU A 285 16.74 3.92 0.48
CA LEU A 285 16.51 2.67 -0.26
C LEU A 285 16.73 1.45 0.62
N ILE A 286 17.75 1.52 1.48
CA ILE A 286 18.18 0.44 2.34
C ILE A 286 18.31 1.01 3.76
N THR A 287 17.67 0.37 4.74
CA THR A 287 17.83 0.78 6.14
C THR A 287 19.25 0.51 6.63
N PRO A 288 19.91 1.44 7.35
CA PRO A 288 21.16 1.13 8.03
C PRO A 288 20.99 0.02 9.07
N THR A 289 22.06 -0.74 9.35
CA THR A 289 22.06 -1.71 10.45
C THR A 289 22.34 -1.03 11.78
N SER A 290 23.20 -0.01 11.78
CA SER A 290 23.44 0.87 12.92
C SER A 290 23.97 2.22 12.42
N GLY A 291 23.94 3.23 13.29
CA GLY A 291 24.24 4.60 12.93
C GLY A 291 23.07 5.28 12.23
N THR A 292 23.24 6.56 11.92
CA THR A 292 22.24 7.40 11.24
C THR A 292 22.94 8.43 10.35
N ALA A 293 22.16 9.18 9.59
CA ALA A 293 22.62 10.37 8.89
C ALA A 293 21.53 11.44 8.93
N SER A 294 21.95 12.71 8.89
CA SER A 294 21.08 13.85 8.75
C SER A 294 21.23 14.46 7.35
N VAL A 295 20.12 14.88 6.75
CA VAL A 295 20.10 15.65 5.50
C VAL A 295 19.33 16.94 5.76
N ASN A 296 20.04 18.07 5.73
CA ASN A 296 19.52 19.39 6.10
C ASN A 296 18.81 19.40 7.47
N GLY A 297 19.27 18.58 8.42
CA GLY A 297 18.73 18.46 9.78
C GLY A 297 17.67 17.37 9.97
N TYR A 298 17.20 16.72 8.90
CA TYR A 298 16.23 15.62 8.98
C TYR A 298 16.94 14.26 9.06
N ASP A 299 16.52 13.41 9.98
CA ASP A 299 17.07 12.05 10.15
C ASP A 299 16.62 11.10 9.02
N ILE A 300 17.53 10.32 8.43
CA ILE A 300 17.20 9.36 7.36
C ILE A 300 16.41 8.12 7.83
N CYS A 301 16.40 7.84 9.14
CA CYS A 301 15.70 6.72 9.75
C CYS A 301 14.31 7.15 10.27
N GLU A 302 14.15 8.39 10.73
CA GLU A 302 12.90 8.88 11.33
C GLU A 302 12.10 9.81 10.40
N GLU A 303 12.75 10.57 9.52
CA GLU A 303 12.15 11.71 8.81
C GLU A 303 12.34 11.63 7.28
N MET A 304 12.24 10.42 6.73
CA MET A 304 12.61 10.14 5.34
C MET A 304 11.80 10.95 4.30
N ASP A 305 10.52 11.23 4.56
CA ASP A 305 9.67 12.03 3.66
C ASP A 305 10.18 13.49 3.56
N SER A 306 10.70 14.05 4.66
CA SER A 306 11.36 15.37 4.71
C SER A 306 12.71 15.32 4.00
N VAL A 307 13.48 14.23 4.18
CA VAL A 307 14.75 14.00 3.47
C VAL A 307 14.51 13.96 1.96
N HIS A 308 13.54 13.19 1.46
CA HIS A 308 13.21 13.10 0.02
C HIS A 308 12.73 14.43 -0.57
N SER A 309 12.13 15.31 0.23
CA SER A 309 11.75 16.66 -0.22
C SER A 309 12.95 17.62 -0.33
N ASN A 310 14.08 17.29 0.31
CA ASN A 310 15.29 18.11 0.37
C ASN A 310 16.48 17.49 -0.39
N LEU A 311 16.34 16.28 -0.92
CA LEU A 311 17.41 15.51 -1.55
C LEU A 311 16.96 14.97 -2.91
N GLY A 312 17.63 15.42 -3.98
CA GLY A 312 17.48 14.81 -5.31
C GLY A 312 18.44 13.64 -5.50
N ILE A 313 18.00 12.59 -6.19
CA ILE A 313 18.84 11.44 -6.53
C ILE A 313 18.71 11.08 -8.01
N CYS A 314 19.85 10.87 -8.66
CA CYS A 314 19.92 10.21 -9.96
C CYS A 314 20.32 8.74 -9.74
N PRO A 315 19.41 7.77 -9.94
CA PRO A 315 19.75 6.35 -9.80
C PRO A 315 20.71 5.88 -10.90
N GLN A 316 21.26 4.67 -10.73
CA GLN A 316 22.18 4.07 -11.70
C GLN A 316 21.48 3.61 -12.99
N HIS A 317 20.21 3.26 -12.90
CA HIS A 317 19.38 2.90 -14.05
C HIS A 317 18.58 4.12 -14.48
N ASP A 318 18.44 4.30 -15.78
CA ASP A 318 17.64 5.39 -16.33
C ASP A 318 16.16 5.15 -16.01
N VAL A 319 15.52 6.12 -15.37
CA VAL A 319 14.07 6.06 -15.05
C VAL A 319 13.31 6.80 -16.14
N LEU A 320 13.29 6.20 -17.33
CA LEU A 320 12.56 6.71 -18.49
C LEU A 320 11.26 5.93 -18.66
N PHE A 321 10.19 6.66 -18.97
CA PHE A 321 8.88 6.14 -19.35
C PHE A 321 8.76 6.21 -20.87
N ASP A 322 8.81 5.07 -21.55
CA ASP A 322 8.87 5.02 -23.02
C ASP A 322 7.69 5.73 -23.70
N GLU A 323 6.55 5.85 -23.02
CA GLU A 323 5.33 6.48 -23.54
C GLU A 323 5.27 8.00 -23.35
N LEU A 324 6.15 8.59 -22.53
CA LEU A 324 6.14 10.02 -22.24
C LEU A 324 7.16 10.77 -23.09
N THR A 325 6.76 11.93 -23.60
CA THR A 325 7.69 12.87 -24.25
C THR A 325 8.70 13.44 -23.25
N VAL A 326 9.77 14.07 -23.76
CA VAL A 326 10.79 14.72 -22.92
C VAL A 326 10.18 15.82 -22.06
N GLU A 327 9.26 16.62 -22.63
CA GLU A 327 8.59 17.69 -21.90
C GLU A 327 7.70 17.13 -20.77
N GLU A 328 6.93 16.09 -21.04
CA GLU A 328 6.09 15.42 -20.03
C GLU A 328 6.93 14.79 -18.91
N HIS A 329 8.11 14.24 -19.22
CA HIS A 329 9.05 13.78 -18.20
C HIS A 329 9.52 14.89 -17.28
N LEU A 330 9.89 16.04 -17.85
CA LEU A 330 10.31 17.19 -17.05
C LEU A 330 9.16 17.66 -16.17
N TYR A 331 7.94 17.79 -16.69
CA TYR A 331 6.76 18.13 -15.88
C TYR A 331 6.43 17.07 -14.81
N PHE A 332 6.69 15.79 -15.08
CA PHE A 332 6.44 14.73 -14.11
C PHE A 332 7.41 14.76 -12.92
N PHE A 333 8.69 15.08 -13.17
CA PHE A 333 9.73 15.07 -12.14
C PHE A 333 9.98 16.44 -11.50
N CYS A 334 9.75 17.54 -12.21
CA CYS A 334 9.85 18.88 -11.67
C CYS A 334 8.64 19.17 -10.79
N LYS A 335 8.89 19.44 -9.51
CA LYS A 335 7.89 20.00 -8.58
C LYS A 335 7.61 21.46 -8.89
#